data_AF-A0A852CPW5-F1
#
_entry.id   AF-A0A852CPW5-F1
#
_cell.length_a   1.000
_cell.length_b   1.000
_cell.length_c   1.000
_cell.angle_alpha   90.00
_cell.angle_beta   90.00
_cell.angle_gamma   90.00
#
_symmetry.space_group_name_H-M   'P 1'
#
loop_
_entity.id
_entity.type
_entity.pdbx_description
1 polymer ?
#
loop_
_entity_poly.entity_id
_entity_poly.type
_entity_poly.pdbx_seq_one_letter_code
_entity_poly.pdbx_strand_id
1 'polypeptide(L)'
;ETERIRIEIISLCLTESRIASDETIQQLFVECRLHNFLAEETPLSLPKLTSGRRIHFNYSSVIRVDMANNRARREYLKSMLLKPNLHTDRLQFTVVSDPPEDEQDLECEDIGFAYVSLREILQKQRDITEQDIE
;
A
#
# COMPACT_ATOMS: atom_id res chain seq x y z
N GLU A 1 -9.02 24.35 2.60
CA GLU A 1 -8.64 22.95 2.77
C GLU A 1 -7.60 22.58 1.74
N THR A 2 -6.68 21.66 2.03
CA THR A 2 -5.74 21.16 1.02
C THR A 2 -6.40 19.98 0.32
N GLU A 3 -6.70 20.12 -0.97
CA GLU A 3 -7.28 19.04 -1.78
C GLU A 3 -6.20 17.97 -2.01
N ARG A 4 -6.16 16.96 -1.14
CA ARG A 4 -5.14 15.90 -1.14
C ARG A 4 -5.71 14.57 -0.66
N ILE A 5 -5.10 13.49 -1.11
CA ILE A 5 -5.27 12.14 -0.56
C ILE A 5 -4.00 11.82 0.22
N ARG A 6 -4.15 11.24 1.41
CA ARG A 6 -3.04 10.78 2.23
C ARG A 6 -3.16 9.28 2.41
N ILE A 7 -2.05 8.57 2.26
CA ILE A 7 -1.95 7.13 2.48
C ILE A 7 -0.89 6.93 3.56
N GLU A 8 -1.27 6.26 4.65
CA GLU A 8 -0.37 5.97 5.77
C GLU A 8 -0.25 4.47 5.96
N ILE A 9 0.98 3.96 5.87
CA ILE A 9 1.33 2.57 6.16
C ILE A 9 1.92 2.57 7.56
N ILE A 10 1.07 2.27 8.55
CA ILE A 10 1.43 2.36 9.96
C ILE A 10 2.26 1.13 10.37
N SER A 11 1.72 -0.06 10.17
CA SER A 11 2.35 -1.31 10.59
C SER A 11 1.86 -2.52 9.80
N LEU A 12 2.66 -3.58 9.79
CA LEU A 12 2.35 -4.90 9.24
C LEU A 12 2.42 -5.97 10.34
N CYS A 13 1.49 -6.92 10.34
CA CYS A 13 1.54 -8.13 11.16
C CYS A 13 1.38 -9.36 10.26
N LEU A 14 2.32 -10.31 10.33
CA LEU A 14 2.22 -11.57 9.61
C LEU A 14 1.34 -12.55 10.39
N THR A 15 0.20 -12.92 9.83
CA THR A 15 -0.74 -13.90 10.40
C THR A 15 -0.56 -15.28 9.80
N GLU A 16 -0.08 -15.39 8.56
CA GLU A 16 0.19 -16.66 7.91
C GLU A 16 1.44 -17.34 8.49
N SER A 17 1.24 -18.55 9.03
CA SER A 17 2.30 -19.28 9.73
C SER A 17 3.48 -19.61 8.83
N ARG A 18 3.23 -19.93 7.54
CA ARG A 18 4.27 -20.32 6.58
C ARG A 18 5.27 -19.18 6.37
N ILE A 19 4.77 -18.00 6.01
CA ILE A 19 5.57 -16.79 5.80
C ILE A 19 6.29 -16.38 7.10
N ALA A 20 5.57 -16.43 8.23
CA ALA A 20 6.14 -16.07 9.52
C ALA A 20 7.29 -17.01 9.94
N SER A 21 7.23 -18.30 9.58
CA SER A 21 8.26 -19.30 9.88
C SER A 21 9.38 -19.41 8.84
N ASP A 22 9.23 -18.80 7.67
CA ASP A 22 10.17 -18.98 6.55
C ASP A 22 11.48 -18.22 6.77
N GLU A 23 12.56 -18.90 7.12
CA GLU A 23 13.85 -18.25 7.43
C GLU A 23 14.50 -17.55 6.23
N THR A 24 14.05 -17.82 5.00
CA THR A 24 14.55 -17.12 3.81
C THR A 24 14.02 -15.69 3.71
N ILE A 25 12.84 -15.43 4.27
CA ILE A 25 12.22 -14.10 4.29
C ILE A 25 12.75 -13.32 5.49
N GLN A 26 13.64 -12.36 5.22
CA GLN A 26 14.36 -11.62 6.27
C GLN A 26 14.00 -10.14 6.33
N GLN A 27 13.83 -9.48 5.18
CA GLN A 27 13.54 -8.05 5.08
C GLN A 27 12.24 -7.85 4.31
N LEU A 28 11.42 -6.91 4.78
CA LEU A 28 10.09 -6.65 4.24
C LEU A 28 9.88 -5.17 4.00
N PHE A 29 9.33 -4.84 2.83
CA PHE A 29 8.78 -3.51 2.56
C PHE A 29 7.34 -3.65 2.05
N VAL A 30 6.63 -2.52 1.97
CA VAL A 30 5.26 -2.49 1.49
C VAL A 30 5.18 -1.55 0.29
N GLU A 31 4.72 -2.08 -0.84
CA GLU A 31 4.29 -1.29 -1.99
C GLU A 31 2.82 -0.91 -1.86
N CYS A 32 2.45 0.26 -2.36
CA CYS A 32 1.06 0.66 -2.58
C CYS A 32 0.86 1.13 -4.02
N ARG A 33 -0.13 0.55 -4.70
CA ARG A 33 -0.39 0.79 -6.12
C ARG A 33 -1.86 1.03 -6.38
N LEU A 34 -2.16 2.10 -7.12
CA LEU A 34 -3.51 2.41 -7.59
C LEU A 34 -3.51 2.47 -9.10
N HIS A 35 -3.67 1.32 -9.75
CA HIS A 35 -3.61 1.18 -11.22
C HIS A 35 -2.47 2.02 -11.83
N ASN A 36 -2.76 2.88 -12.82
CA ASN A 36 -1.79 3.77 -13.46
C ASN A 36 -1.71 5.17 -12.77
N PHE A 37 -2.28 5.32 -11.57
CA PHE A 37 -2.37 6.59 -10.86
C PHE A 37 -1.28 6.81 -9.80
N LEU A 38 -0.86 5.72 -9.15
CA LEU A 38 0.08 5.71 -8.04
C LEU A 38 0.83 4.39 -8.04
N ALA A 39 2.14 4.47 -7.82
CA ALA A 39 2.98 3.36 -7.39
C ALA A 39 4.04 3.96 -6.46
N GLU A 40 3.97 3.62 -5.18
CA GLU A 40 4.88 4.10 -4.13
C GLU A 40 5.25 2.92 -3.24
N GLU A 41 6.39 2.99 -2.57
CA GLU A 41 6.86 1.97 -1.63
C GLU A 41 7.40 2.60 -0.35
N THR A 42 7.41 1.83 0.73
CA THR A 42 8.10 2.25 1.95
C THR A 42 9.60 2.33 1.68
N PRO A 43 10.28 3.42 2.08
CA PRO A 43 11.66 3.71 1.64
C PRO A 43 12.73 2.77 2.21
N LEU A 44 12.38 1.94 3.19
CA LEU A 44 13.28 1.00 3.84
C LEU A 44 12.57 -0.33 4.01
N SER A 45 13.27 -1.40 3.65
CA SER A 45 12.94 -2.75 4.08
C SER A 45 13.26 -2.89 5.57
N LEU A 46 12.32 -3.45 6.33
CA LEU A 46 12.42 -3.65 7.76
C LEU A 46 12.51 -5.14 8.08
N PRO A 47 13.24 -5.52 9.13
CA PRO A 47 13.44 -6.93 9.46
C PRO A 47 12.10 -7.59 9.80
N LYS A 48 11.89 -8.79 9.26
CA LYS A 48 10.75 -9.63 9.60
C LYS A 48 10.78 -9.93 11.09
N LEU A 49 9.64 -9.71 11.74
CA LEU A 49 9.46 -10.07 13.15
C LEU A 49 8.75 -11.43 13.27
N THR A 50 8.96 -12.08 14.41
CA THR A 50 8.28 -13.33 14.75
C THR A 50 6.76 -13.17 14.73
N SER A 51 6.05 -14.28 14.49
CA SER A 51 4.59 -14.31 14.36
C SER A 51 3.87 -13.57 15.50
N GLY A 52 2.87 -12.76 15.14
CA GLY A 52 2.07 -11.97 16.08
C GLY A 52 2.69 -10.63 16.52
N ARG A 53 3.89 -10.29 16.05
CA ARG A 53 4.51 -8.96 16.28
C ARG A 53 4.26 -8.02 15.10
N ARG A 54 4.13 -6.73 15.40
CA ARG A 54 3.95 -5.67 14.41
C ARG A 54 5.28 -5.03 13.99
N ILE A 55 5.53 -4.97 12.69
CA ILE A 55 6.58 -4.17 12.06
C ILE A 55 6.00 -2.77 11.84
N HIS A 56 6.64 -1.71 12.34
CA HIS A 56 6.13 -0.34 12.23
C HIS A 56 6.89 0.46 11.17
N PHE A 57 6.22 0.77 10.07
CA PHE A 57 6.78 1.58 8.99
C PHE A 57 6.58 3.07 9.23
N ASN A 58 5.42 3.47 9.76
CA ASN A 58 5.02 4.86 9.97
C ASN A 58 5.26 5.75 8.73
N TYR A 59 5.02 5.19 7.55
CA TYR A 59 5.23 5.87 6.28
C TYR A 59 3.97 6.64 5.88
N SER A 60 4.15 7.85 5.31
CA SER A 60 3.06 8.69 4.83
C SER A 60 3.37 9.21 3.43
N SER A 61 2.50 8.88 2.47
CA SER A 61 2.50 9.48 1.13
C SER A 61 1.35 10.46 0.97
N VAL A 62 1.58 11.57 0.27
CA VAL A 62 0.58 12.62 0.02
C VAL A 62 0.44 12.87 -1.47
N ILE A 63 -0.77 12.66 -1.97
CA ILE A 63 -1.14 12.89 -3.36
C ILE A 63 -1.93 14.19 -3.43
N ARG A 64 -1.37 15.20 -4.11
CA ARG A 64 -2.08 16.47 -4.35
C ARG A 64 -3.06 16.31 -5.52
N VAL A 65 -4.29 16.74 -5.32
CA VAL A 65 -5.38 16.68 -6.32
C VAL A 65 -6.10 18.03 -6.45
N ASP A 66 -5.39 19.12 -6.13
CA ASP A 66 -5.92 20.47 -6.23
C ASP A 66 -6.24 20.87 -7.66
N MET A 67 -7.33 21.62 -7.84
CA MET A 67 -7.76 22.04 -9.17
C MET A 67 -6.75 22.94 -9.89
N ALA A 68 -5.95 23.72 -9.16
CA ALA A 68 -5.03 24.70 -9.75
C ALA A 68 -3.85 24.04 -10.46
N ASN A 69 -3.21 23.05 -9.81
CA ASN A 69 -1.99 22.43 -10.31
C ASN A 69 -2.17 20.98 -10.77
N ASN A 70 -3.22 20.30 -10.30
CA ASN A 70 -3.41 18.85 -10.48
C ASN A 70 -4.72 18.49 -11.19
N ARG A 71 -5.27 19.40 -12.01
CA ARG A 71 -6.55 19.21 -12.72
C ARG A 71 -6.61 17.90 -13.50
N ALA A 72 -5.61 17.59 -14.32
CA ALA A 72 -5.59 16.36 -15.12
C ALA A 72 -5.62 15.09 -14.25
N ARG A 73 -4.80 15.09 -13.18
CA ARG A 73 -4.77 14.01 -12.18
C ARG A 73 -6.12 13.84 -11.49
N ARG A 74 -6.75 14.95 -11.07
CA ARG A 74 -8.07 14.96 -10.45
C ARG A 74 -9.16 14.41 -11.37
N GLU A 75 -9.20 14.83 -12.64
CA GLU A 75 -10.18 14.33 -13.62
C GLU A 75 -9.98 12.85 -13.92
N TYR A 76 -8.74 12.39 -14.02
CA TYR A 76 -8.46 10.95 -14.18
C TYR A 76 -8.97 10.14 -12.99
N LEU A 77 -8.65 10.57 -11.75
CA LEU A 77 -9.16 9.95 -10.52
C LEU A 77 -10.68 9.91 -10.50
N LYS A 78 -11.35 11.02 -10.83
CA LYS A 78 -12.80 11.10 -10.93
C LYS A 78 -13.34 10.10 -11.96
N SER A 79 -12.72 10.01 -13.14
CA SER A 79 -13.15 9.07 -14.18
C SER A 79 -13.01 7.61 -13.76
N MET A 80 -12.00 7.28 -12.97
CA MET A 80 -11.75 5.96 -12.41
C MET A 80 -12.82 5.59 -11.38
N LEU A 81 -13.13 6.49 -10.44
CA LEU A 81 -14.15 6.28 -9.40
C LEU A 81 -15.57 6.18 -9.95
N LEU A 82 -15.86 6.87 -11.06
CA LEU A 82 -17.19 6.85 -11.68
C LEU A 82 -17.44 5.64 -12.61
N LYS A 83 -16.41 4.88 -13.00
CA LYS A 83 -16.54 3.71 -13.90
C LYS A 83 -16.59 2.41 -13.10
N PRO A 84 -17.73 1.70 -13.00
CA PRO A 84 -17.91 0.56 -12.09
C PRO A 84 -17.19 -0.74 -12.47
N ASN A 85 -16.72 -0.91 -13.72
CA ASN A 85 -16.44 -2.25 -14.26
C ASN A 85 -14.94 -2.62 -14.40
N LEU A 86 -14.01 -1.90 -13.77
CA LEU A 86 -12.58 -2.10 -14.04
C LEU A 86 -11.71 -2.49 -12.84
N HIS A 87 -12.24 -2.56 -11.60
CA HIS A 87 -11.44 -2.74 -10.37
C HIS A 87 -10.24 -1.79 -10.23
N THR A 88 -10.17 -0.74 -11.06
CA THR A 88 -9.07 0.23 -11.09
C THR A 88 -9.11 1.19 -9.91
N ASP A 89 -10.24 1.22 -9.19
CA ASP A 89 -10.45 2.01 -7.97
C ASP A 89 -9.93 1.35 -6.68
N ARG A 90 -9.31 0.17 -6.77
CA ARG A 90 -8.70 -0.51 -5.63
C ARG A 90 -7.25 -0.08 -5.48
N LEU A 91 -6.92 0.51 -4.33
CA LEU A 91 -5.54 0.67 -3.87
C LEU A 91 -5.09 -0.68 -3.35
N GLN A 92 -4.11 -1.27 -4.02
CA GLN A 92 -3.48 -2.52 -3.62
C GLN A 92 -2.27 -2.20 -2.75
N PHE A 93 -2.14 -2.91 -1.64
CA PHE A 93 -0.93 -2.99 -0.85
C PHE A 93 -0.31 -4.36 -1.11
N THR A 94 0.99 -4.38 -1.42
CA THR A 94 1.75 -5.62 -1.59
C THR A 94 2.85 -5.65 -0.54
N VAL A 95 2.93 -6.75 0.21
CA VAL A 95 4.07 -7.03 1.09
C VAL A 95 5.11 -7.75 0.25
N VAL A 96 6.31 -7.19 0.20
CA VAL A 96 7.40 -7.69 -0.65
C VAL A 96 8.56 -8.13 0.24
N SER A 97 9.09 -9.32 -0.06
CA SER A 97 10.33 -9.84 0.51
C SER A 97 11.52 -9.28 -0.26
N ASP A 98 12.39 -8.58 0.44
CA ASP A 98 13.63 -8.03 -0.07
C ASP A 98 14.79 -8.95 0.32
N PRO A 99 15.58 -9.46 -0.64
CA PRO A 99 16.75 -10.28 -0.35
C PRO A 99 17.74 -9.54 0.58
N PRO A 100 18.48 -10.27 1.43
CA PRO A 100 19.49 -9.66 2.28
C PRO A 100 20.64 -9.07 1.43
N GLU A 101 21.42 -8.15 2.03
CA GLU A 101 22.46 -7.41 1.30
C GLU A 101 23.50 -8.30 0.61
N ASP A 102 23.76 -9.49 1.14
CA ASP A 102 24.69 -10.49 0.62
C ASP A 102 24.09 -11.40 -0.47
N GLU A 103 22.78 -11.34 -0.70
CA GLU A 103 22.04 -12.11 -1.71
C GLU A 103 21.27 -11.22 -2.70
N GLN A 104 21.74 -9.98 -2.93
CA GLN A 104 21.10 -8.99 -3.83
C GLN A 104 20.98 -9.41 -5.30
N ASP A 105 21.58 -10.54 -5.71
CA ASP A 105 21.37 -11.14 -7.03
C ASP A 105 19.99 -11.83 -7.15
N LEU A 106 19.30 -12.07 -6.03
CA LEU A 106 17.94 -12.63 -6.01
C LEU A 106 16.89 -11.56 -6.34
N GLU A 107 15.75 -12.00 -6.88
CA GLU A 107 14.61 -11.11 -7.16
C GLU A 107 13.76 -10.90 -5.89
N CYS A 108 13.15 -9.72 -5.77
CA CYS A 108 12.13 -9.47 -4.77
C CYS A 108 10.89 -10.35 -5.02
N GLU A 109 10.25 -10.81 -3.96
CA GLU A 109 9.07 -11.69 -4.04
C GLU A 109 7.85 -11.06 -3.37
N ASP A 110 6.71 -11.05 -4.08
CA ASP A 110 5.42 -10.66 -3.52
C ASP A 110 4.88 -11.78 -2.61
N ILE A 111 4.76 -11.50 -1.31
CA ILE A 111 4.38 -12.50 -0.30
C ILE A 111 2.99 -12.28 0.30
N GLY A 112 2.35 -11.13 0.03
CA GLY A 112 1.02 -10.85 0.55
C GLY A 112 0.37 -9.65 -0.12
N PHE A 113 -0.97 -9.63 -0.14
CA PHE A 113 -1.75 -8.58 -0.80
C PHE A 113 -2.92 -8.17 0.08
N ALA A 114 -3.20 -6.87 0.15
CA ALA A 114 -4.41 -6.32 0.75
C ALA A 114 -4.98 -5.20 -0.13
N TYR A 115 -6.26 -4.88 0.01
CA TYR A 115 -6.94 -3.94 -0.89
C TYR A 115 -7.87 -2.98 -0.17
N VAL A 116 -7.85 -1.71 -0.61
CA VAL A 116 -8.79 -0.68 -0.18
C VAL A 116 -9.55 -0.13 -1.40
N SER A 117 -10.89 -0.09 -1.35
CA SER A 117 -11.68 0.55 -2.40
C SER A 117 -11.85 2.05 -2.13
N LEU A 118 -11.29 2.89 -3.01
CA LEU A 118 -11.51 4.34 -2.94
C LEU A 118 -12.97 4.70 -3.25
N ARG A 119 -13.68 3.89 -4.04
CA ARG A 119 -15.10 4.08 -4.30
C ARG A 119 -15.93 3.88 -3.04
N GLU A 120 -15.61 2.88 -2.23
CA GLU A 120 -16.29 2.69 -0.95
C GLU A 120 -16.08 3.88 -0.01
N ILE A 121 -14.86 4.41 0.07
CA ILE A 121 -14.55 5.64 0.84
C ILE A 121 -15.43 6.80 0.34
N LEU A 122 -15.51 7.00 -0.99
CA LEU A 122 -16.32 8.05 -1.59
C LEU A 122 -17.82 7.87 -1.30
N GLN A 123 -18.35 6.65 -1.43
CA GLN A 123 -19.76 6.35 -1.21
C GLN A 123 -20.16 6.47 0.26
N LYS A 124 -19.31 5.99 1.18
CA LYS A 124 -19.51 6.08 2.63
C LYS A 124 -19.20 7.48 3.18
N GLN A 125 -18.54 8.33 2.39
CA GLN A 125 -18.04 9.65 2.80
C GLN A 125 -17.24 9.59 4.11
N ARG A 126 -16.41 8.55 4.24
CA ARG A 126 -15.69 8.24 5.47
C ARG A 126 -14.33 7.66 5.16
N ASP A 127 -13.29 8.28 5.73
CA ASP A 127 -11.92 7.81 5.66
C ASP A 127 -11.72 6.51 6.43
N ILE A 128 -10.75 5.72 6.00
CA ILE A 128 -10.26 4.55 6.73
C ILE A 128 -9.09 5.03 7.60
N THR A 129 -9.27 4.99 8.91
CA THR A 129 -8.31 5.52 9.89
C THR A 129 -7.87 4.41 10.82
N GLU A 130 -6.56 4.13 10.89
CA GLU A 130 -5.96 3.17 11.82
C GLU A 130 -6.65 1.79 11.85
N GLN A 131 -7.10 1.32 10.68
CA GLN A 131 -7.80 0.05 10.53
C GLN A 131 -6.89 -0.99 9.88
N ASP A 132 -6.89 -2.21 10.42
CA ASP A 132 -6.25 -3.35 9.77
C ASP A 132 -7.04 -3.79 8.53
N ILE A 133 -6.32 -4.15 7.47
CA ILE A 133 -6.87 -4.64 6.20
C ILE A 133 -6.30 -6.03 5.92
N GLU A 134 -7.12 -6.89 5.35
CA GLU A 134 -6.79 -8.29 4.98
C GLU A 134 -6.70 -8.46 3.46
#